data_AF-A0A1Y4ADM7-F1
#
_entry.id   AF-A0A1Y4ADM7-F1
#
_cell.length_a   1.000
_cell.length_b   1.000
_cell.length_c   1.000
_cell.angle_alpha   90.00
_cell.angle_beta   90.00
_cell.angle_gamma   90.00
#
_symmetry.space_group_name_H-M   'P 1'
#
loop_
_entity.id
_entity.type
_entity.pdbx_description
1 polymer ?
#
loop_
_entity_poly.entity_id
_entity_poly.type
_entity_poly.pdbx_seq_one_letter_code
_entity_poly.pdbx_strand_id
1 'polypeptide(L)'
;MSGGYFDYQEYVIGDIERSIEHDIARALQPKPVKVHEDYWTIEERDQPHSYHSYRGYLMFATYKEAESFLLSNEEVVKADSQYADGRFFNGGVIFQSTRLCMTGTSNDEQIPVLYSIRHCIYDHYPNDADVLELSDSTVETLKEAYKQIRIAEIYATRVDRMMSGDDGEDTFHERLKDELETFEKELKTKNRTELNDDED
;
A
#
# COMPACT_ATOMS: atom_id res chain seq x y z
N MET A 1 14.67 -22.97 37.98
CA MET A 1 13.61 -22.56 37.04
C MET A 1 13.93 -23.30 35.76
N SER A 2 13.06 -24.22 35.34
CA SER A 2 13.25 -24.95 34.09
C SER A 2 13.06 -23.93 32.97
N GLY A 3 14.16 -23.51 32.33
CA GLY A 3 14.08 -22.83 31.04
C GLY A 3 13.63 -23.90 30.05
N GLY A 4 12.60 -23.59 29.25
CA GLY A 4 12.16 -24.50 28.19
C GLY A 4 13.34 -24.91 27.31
N TYR A 5 13.25 -26.10 26.71
CA TYR A 5 14.27 -26.66 25.83
C TYR A 5 14.68 -25.73 24.68
N PHE A 6 13.75 -24.90 24.18
CA PHE A 6 13.98 -23.89 23.15
C PHE A 6 14.20 -22.48 23.69
N ASP A 7 14.48 -22.31 24.99
CA ASP A 7 14.73 -21.00 25.60
C ASP A 7 13.64 -19.96 25.31
N TYR A 8 12.36 -20.39 25.27
CA TYR A 8 11.19 -19.57 24.99
C TYR A 8 11.07 -19.05 23.55
N GLN A 9 11.89 -19.54 22.63
CA GLN A 9 11.82 -19.16 21.21
C GLN A 9 10.53 -19.64 20.53
N GLU A 10 9.89 -20.68 21.06
CA GLU A 10 8.61 -21.17 20.58
C GLU A 10 7.50 -20.11 20.63
N TYR A 11 7.55 -19.17 21.57
CA TYR A 11 6.58 -18.06 21.65
C TYR A 11 6.67 -17.06 20.50
N VAL A 12 7.82 -16.96 19.84
CA VAL A 12 7.98 -16.10 18.65
C VAL A 12 7.09 -16.59 17.52
N ILE A 13 6.84 -17.90 17.42
CA ILE A 13 5.94 -18.46 16.41
C ILE A 13 4.50 -17.97 16.68
N GLY A 14 4.07 -17.95 17.94
CA GLY A 14 2.77 -17.41 18.34
C GLY A 14 2.63 -15.90 18.11
N ASP A 15 3.71 -15.12 18.24
CA ASP A 15 3.69 -13.69 17.88
C ASP A 15 3.46 -13.48 16.37
N ILE A 16 4.09 -14.31 15.54
CA ILE A 16 3.90 -14.27 14.08
C ILE A 16 2.47 -14.68 13.72
N GLU A 17 1.95 -15.74 14.33
CA GLU A 17 0.58 -16.22 14.14
C GLU A 17 -0.45 -15.11 14.45
N ARG A 18 -0.32 -14.45 15.61
CA ARG A 18 -1.18 -13.31 15.99
C ARG A 18 -1.10 -12.15 15.02
N SER A 19 0.10 -11.83 14.51
CA SER A 19 0.25 -10.76 13.52
C SER A 19 -0.46 -11.09 12.22
N ILE A 20 -0.35 -12.32 11.73
CA ILE A 20 -1.01 -12.75 10.50
C ILE A 20 -2.53 -12.76 10.68
N GLU A 21 -3.03 -13.27 11.81
CA GLU A 21 -4.46 -13.24 12.12
C GLU A 21 -5.00 -11.80 12.15
N HIS A 22 -4.26 -10.89 12.78
CA HIS A 22 -4.61 -9.48 12.84
C HIS A 22 -4.70 -8.84 11.44
N ASP A 23 -3.72 -9.12 10.57
CA ASP A 23 -3.72 -8.58 9.21
C ASP A 23 -4.80 -9.19 8.31
N ILE A 24 -5.12 -10.49 8.47
CA ILE A 24 -6.28 -11.10 7.82
C ILE A 24 -7.56 -10.37 8.25
N ALA A 25 -7.75 -10.16 9.55
CA ALA A 25 -8.93 -9.47 10.06
C ALA A 25 -9.01 -8.03 9.54
N ARG A 26 -7.90 -7.28 9.49
CA ARG A 26 -7.84 -5.93 8.91
C ARG A 26 -8.19 -5.92 7.41
N ALA A 27 -7.71 -6.90 6.66
CA ALA A 27 -7.98 -6.99 5.22
C ALA A 27 -9.45 -7.34 4.90
N LEU A 28 -10.11 -8.10 5.78
CA LEU A 28 -11.51 -8.49 5.67
C LEU A 28 -12.50 -7.43 6.17
N GLN A 29 -12.03 -6.37 6.85
CA GLN A 29 -12.92 -5.30 7.28
C GLN A 29 -13.58 -4.60 6.08
N PRO A 30 -14.88 -4.23 6.19
CA PRO A 30 -15.54 -3.42 5.18
C PRO A 30 -14.75 -2.16 4.86
N LYS A 31 -14.38 -2.01 3.59
CA LYS A 31 -13.54 -0.89 3.15
C LYS A 31 -14.40 0.37 3.01
N PRO A 32 -13.95 1.53 3.51
CA PRO A 32 -14.68 2.77 3.33
C PRO A 32 -14.76 3.12 1.85
N VAL A 33 -15.81 3.84 1.46
CA VAL A 33 -15.95 4.32 0.07
C VAL A 33 -14.79 5.26 -0.24
N LYS A 34 -14.06 4.99 -1.33
CA LYS A 34 -12.99 5.87 -1.80
C LYS A 34 -13.57 7.22 -2.21
N VAL A 35 -12.87 8.29 -1.86
CA VAL A 35 -13.10 9.62 -2.40
C VAL A 35 -12.52 9.63 -3.81
N HIS A 36 -13.37 10.00 -4.76
CA HIS A 36 -12.97 10.21 -6.15
C HIS A 36 -12.63 11.69 -6.35
N GLU A 37 -11.37 11.97 -6.64
CA GLU A 37 -10.93 13.30 -7.03
C GLU A 37 -10.67 13.34 -8.54
N ASP A 38 -11.37 14.24 -9.23
CA ASP A 38 -11.21 14.52 -10.65
C ASP A 38 -10.98 16.02 -10.82
N TYR A 39 -9.73 16.39 -11.11
CA TYR A 39 -9.33 17.78 -11.27
C TYR A 39 -8.21 17.95 -12.30
N TRP A 40 -8.03 19.19 -12.72
CA TRP A 40 -6.91 19.62 -13.55
C TRP A 40 -5.91 20.39 -12.70
N THR A 41 -4.63 20.16 -12.89
CA THR A 41 -3.55 20.90 -12.20
C THR A 41 -2.52 21.38 -13.20
N ILE A 42 -1.66 22.30 -12.76
CA ILE A 42 -0.56 22.83 -13.55
C ILE A 42 0.74 22.30 -12.95
N GLU A 43 1.57 21.66 -13.77
CA GLU A 43 2.92 21.26 -13.40
C GLU A 43 3.91 22.28 -13.97
N GLU A 44 4.85 22.73 -13.14
CA GLU A 44 5.96 23.59 -13.51
C GLU A 44 7.23 22.75 -13.60
N ARG A 45 7.98 22.97 -14.68
CA ARG A 45 9.29 22.39 -14.92
C ARG A 45 10.30 23.51 -15.10
N ASP A 46 10.95 23.84 -14.00
CA ASP A 46 12.03 24.83 -13.91
C ASP A 46 13.43 24.18 -13.88
N GLN A 47 13.49 22.84 -13.97
CA GLN A 47 14.72 22.05 -13.98
C GLN A 47 14.66 20.91 -15.02
N PRO A 48 15.81 20.46 -15.55
CA PRO A 48 15.86 19.39 -16.55
C PRO A 48 15.40 18.01 -16.06
N HIS A 49 15.33 17.74 -14.76
CA HIS A 49 15.11 16.39 -14.24
C HIS A 49 13.97 16.28 -13.21
N SER A 50 13.25 17.37 -12.98
CA SER A 50 12.15 17.42 -12.03
C SER A 50 11.03 18.31 -12.56
N TYR A 51 9.81 18.03 -12.11
CA TYR A 51 8.65 18.88 -12.25
C TYR A 51 7.92 18.87 -10.92
N HIS A 52 7.18 19.92 -10.62
CA HIS A 52 6.43 20.04 -9.38
C HIS A 52 5.12 20.80 -9.63
N SER A 53 4.18 20.71 -8.68
CA SER A 53 2.91 21.43 -8.81
C SER A 53 3.16 22.94 -8.78
N TYR A 54 2.71 23.64 -9.81
CA TYR A 54 2.82 25.08 -9.92
C TYR A 54 2.03 25.76 -8.79
N ARG A 55 2.75 26.50 -7.94
CA ARG A 55 2.20 27.22 -6.78
C ARG A 55 1.44 26.36 -5.76
N GLY A 56 1.61 25.03 -5.78
CA GLY A 56 1.10 24.08 -4.79
C GLY A 56 -0.44 24.01 -4.67
N TYR A 57 -0.99 22.79 -4.71
CA TYR A 57 -2.41 22.48 -4.44
C TYR A 57 -3.44 23.22 -5.32
N LEU A 58 -3.03 23.86 -6.41
CA LEU A 58 -3.98 24.47 -7.34
C LEU A 58 -4.67 23.37 -8.16
N MET A 59 -5.99 23.34 -8.01
CA MET A 59 -6.89 22.40 -8.65
C MET A 59 -7.96 23.20 -9.41
N PHE A 60 -8.25 22.77 -10.62
CA PHE A 60 -9.24 23.38 -11.52
C PHE A 60 -10.27 22.32 -11.89
N ALA A 61 -11.54 22.71 -12.04
CA ALA A 61 -12.59 21.77 -12.42
C ALA A 61 -12.48 21.38 -13.90
N THR A 62 -11.89 22.25 -14.74
CA THR A 62 -11.75 21.99 -16.18
C THR A 62 -10.39 22.43 -16.72
N TYR A 63 -9.98 21.79 -17.83
CA TYR A 63 -8.81 22.22 -18.60
C TYR A 63 -8.85 23.71 -18.96
N LYS A 64 -10.02 24.24 -19.35
CA LYS A 64 -10.16 25.64 -19.78
C LYS A 64 -9.91 26.63 -18.65
N GLU A 65 -10.29 26.29 -17.43
CA GLU A 65 -10.02 27.11 -16.24
C GLU A 65 -8.51 27.13 -15.95
N ALA A 66 -7.87 25.96 -15.97
CA ALA A 66 -6.41 25.86 -15.81
C ALA A 66 -5.67 26.65 -16.91
N GLU A 67 -6.08 26.51 -18.16
CA GLU A 67 -5.50 27.24 -19.30
C GLU A 67 -5.69 28.76 -19.17
N SER A 68 -6.89 29.20 -18.79
CA SER A 68 -7.18 30.62 -18.60
C SER A 68 -6.38 31.21 -17.44
N PHE A 69 -6.24 30.46 -16.34
CA PHE A 69 -5.41 30.86 -15.21
C PHE A 69 -3.95 31.00 -15.62
N LEU A 70 -3.41 30.02 -16.35
CA LEU A 70 -2.02 30.03 -16.78
C LEU A 70 -1.72 31.18 -17.76
N LEU A 71 -2.62 31.42 -18.72
CA LEU A 71 -2.53 32.51 -19.70
C LEU A 71 -2.88 33.89 -19.14
N SER A 72 -3.42 33.99 -17.92
CA SER A 72 -3.59 35.27 -17.24
C SER A 72 -2.25 35.91 -16.86
N ASN A 73 -1.17 35.11 -16.82
CA ASN A 73 0.18 35.59 -16.70
C ASN A 73 0.72 36.01 -18.08
N GLU A 74 0.94 37.32 -18.28
CA GLU A 74 1.47 37.88 -19.52
C GLU A 74 2.86 37.32 -19.91
N GLU A 75 3.58 36.75 -18.94
CA GLU A 75 4.88 36.09 -19.16
C GLU A 75 4.76 34.63 -19.64
N VAL A 76 3.55 34.10 -19.83
CA VAL A 76 3.33 32.70 -20.25
C VAL A 76 2.59 32.65 -21.58
N VAL A 77 3.14 31.88 -22.52
CA VAL A 77 2.57 31.67 -23.86
C VAL A 77 2.50 30.18 -24.17
N LYS A 78 1.70 29.79 -25.18
CA LYS A 78 1.72 28.42 -25.70
C LYS A 78 3.13 28.12 -26.22
N ALA A 79 3.68 26.96 -25.86
CA ALA A 79 5.05 26.61 -26.16
C ALA A 79 5.24 26.32 -27.67
N ASP A 80 6.46 26.59 -28.14
CA ASP A 80 6.85 26.25 -29.51
C ASP A 80 6.89 24.73 -29.71
N SER A 81 6.63 24.25 -30.94
CA SER A 81 6.49 22.81 -31.21
C SER A 81 7.74 21.98 -30.87
N GLN A 82 8.91 22.61 -30.76
CA GLN A 82 10.17 21.96 -30.39
C GLN A 82 10.18 21.40 -28.96
N TYR A 83 9.31 21.90 -28.07
CA TYR A 83 9.18 21.39 -26.71
C TYR A 83 8.05 20.37 -26.55
N ALA A 84 7.19 20.23 -27.57
CA ALA A 84 6.08 19.29 -27.60
C ALA A 84 6.50 17.82 -27.77
N ASP A 85 7.78 17.56 -28.11
CA ASP A 85 8.25 16.27 -28.61
C ASP A 85 8.63 15.24 -27.52
N GLY A 86 7.88 15.18 -26.42
CA GLY A 86 8.07 14.14 -25.38
C GLY A 86 9.28 14.33 -24.46
N ARG A 87 10.31 15.10 -24.87
CA ARG A 87 11.55 15.33 -24.11
C ARG A 87 11.30 15.92 -22.72
N PHE A 88 10.32 16.82 -22.62
CA PHE A 88 10.02 17.54 -21.38
C PHE A 88 8.65 17.19 -20.78
N PHE A 89 7.70 16.71 -21.58
CA PHE A 89 6.43 16.19 -21.06
C PHE A 89 5.95 15.06 -21.96
N ASN A 90 5.55 13.94 -21.37
CA ASN A 90 4.97 12.82 -22.10
C ASN A 90 3.52 13.12 -22.46
N GLY A 91 3.31 13.85 -23.55
CA GLY A 91 1.99 14.06 -24.15
C GLY A 91 1.07 15.00 -23.36
N GLY A 92 1.09 16.29 -23.73
CA GLY A 92 0.19 17.31 -23.20
C GLY A 92 0.35 18.64 -23.93
N VAL A 93 -0.59 19.58 -23.74
CA VAL A 93 -0.40 20.96 -24.19
C VAL A 93 0.61 21.63 -23.27
N ILE A 94 1.68 22.17 -23.84
CA ILE A 94 2.79 22.77 -23.11
C ILE A 94 2.74 24.29 -23.31
N PHE A 95 3.05 25.01 -22.24
CA PHE A 95 3.23 26.46 -22.21
C PHE A 95 4.65 26.77 -21.79
N GLN A 96 5.18 27.91 -22.19
CA GLN A 96 6.54 28.34 -21.88
C GLN A 96 6.55 29.75 -21.30
N SER A 97 7.46 30.00 -20.36
CA SER A 97 7.75 31.35 -19.91
C SER A 97 8.51 32.13 -20.97
N THR A 98 8.14 33.39 -21.18
CA THR A 98 8.88 34.33 -22.03
C THR A 98 10.03 35.01 -21.30
N ARG A 99 10.09 34.88 -19.97
CA ARG A 99 11.08 35.55 -19.11
C ARG A 99 12.00 34.58 -18.38
N LEU A 100 11.47 33.45 -17.89
CA LEU A 100 12.21 32.53 -17.04
C LEU A 100 12.79 31.38 -17.86
N CYS A 101 14.01 30.98 -17.52
CA CYS A 101 14.68 29.81 -18.07
C CYS A 101 14.96 28.80 -16.98
N MET A 102 14.99 27.51 -17.34
CA MET A 102 15.30 26.42 -16.44
C MET A 102 16.68 26.61 -15.81
N THR A 103 16.81 26.18 -14.56
CA THR A 103 18.09 26.10 -13.86
C THR A 103 18.72 24.72 -14.03
N GLY A 104 20.05 24.64 -14.06
CA GLY A 104 20.76 23.37 -14.20
C GLY A 104 20.86 22.82 -15.63
N THR A 105 20.51 23.61 -16.64
CA THR A 105 20.87 23.34 -18.04
C THR A 105 22.34 23.69 -18.29
N SER A 106 22.93 23.18 -19.38
CA SER A 106 24.26 23.61 -19.80
C SER A 106 24.26 25.11 -20.14
N ASN A 107 25.37 25.82 -19.94
CA ASN A 107 25.46 27.27 -20.13
C ASN A 107 25.03 27.76 -21.54
N ASP A 108 25.10 26.86 -22.53
CA ASP A 108 24.76 27.16 -23.92
C ASP A 108 23.29 26.80 -24.27
N GLU A 109 22.57 26.11 -23.38
CA GLU A 109 21.19 25.66 -23.59
C GLU A 109 20.23 26.48 -22.71
N GLN A 110 19.70 27.57 -23.29
CA GLN A 110 18.70 28.41 -22.64
C GLN A 110 17.29 27.88 -22.91
N ILE A 111 16.83 26.94 -22.06
CA ILE A 111 15.49 26.36 -22.16
C ILE A 111 14.54 27.17 -21.28
N PRO A 112 13.39 27.65 -21.79
CA PRO A 112 12.41 28.37 -20.97
C PRO A 112 11.82 27.45 -19.89
N VAL A 113 11.37 28.03 -18.77
CA VAL A 113 10.53 27.28 -17.80
C VAL A 113 9.27 26.85 -18.53
N LEU A 114 8.91 25.57 -18.39
CA LEU A 114 7.77 24.98 -19.07
C LEU A 114 6.66 24.66 -18.08
N TYR A 115 5.42 24.76 -18.55
CA TYR A 115 4.22 24.41 -17.81
C TYR A 115 3.40 23.40 -18.59
N SER A 116 2.80 22.44 -17.89
CA SER A 116 1.83 21.52 -18.47
C SER A 116 0.55 21.54 -17.66
N ILE A 117 -0.58 21.33 -18.35
CA ILE A 117 -1.87 21.12 -17.69
C ILE A 117 -2.13 19.62 -17.67
N ARG A 118 -2.25 19.05 -16.48
CA ARG A 118 -2.41 17.62 -16.26
C ARG A 118 -3.80 17.32 -15.72
N HIS A 119 -4.44 16.30 -16.29
CA HIS A 119 -5.67 15.73 -15.75
C HIS A 119 -5.30 14.72 -14.67
N CYS A 120 -5.83 14.93 -13.48
CA CYS A 120 -5.58 14.16 -12.28
C CYS A 120 -6.87 13.47 -11.86
N ILE A 121 -6.88 12.15 -11.94
CA ILE A 121 -7.95 11.29 -11.43
C ILE A 121 -7.33 10.41 -10.36
N TYR A 122 -7.76 10.57 -9.12
CA TYR A 122 -7.22 9.85 -7.97
C TYR A 122 -8.35 9.34 -7.08
N ASP A 123 -8.43 8.02 -6.96
CA ASP A 123 -9.28 7.37 -5.95
C ASP A 123 -8.43 7.09 -4.72
N HIS A 124 -8.82 7.65 -3.57
CA HIS A 124 -8.12 7.42 -2.31
C HIS A 124 -9.11 7.18 -1.16
N TYR A 125 -8.68 6.47 -0.12
CA TYR A 125 -9.50 6.37 1.08
C TYR A 125 -9.54 7.71 1.83
N PRO A 126 -10.64 8.04 2.52
CA PRO A 126 -10.76 9.28 3.26
C PRO A 126 -9.77 9.33 4.45
N ASN A 127 -8.90 10.35 4.49
CA ASN A 127 -7.91 10.61 5.57
C ASN A 127 -7.17 9.35 6.07
N ASP A 128 -6.71 9.31 7.33
CA ASP A 128 -5.96 8.24 8.00
C ASP A 128 -6.71 6.88 8.12
N ALA A 129 -7.58 6.55 7.16
CA ALA A 129 -8.25 5.26 7.09
C ALA A 129 -7.19 4.14 7.00
N ASP A 130 -7.09 3.35 8.07
CA ASP A 130 -6.18 2.23 8.17
C ASP A 130 -6.71 1.03 7.36
N VAL A 131 -6.62 1.13 6.02
CA VAL A 131 -7.12 0.12 5.09
C VAL A 131 -5.97 -0.74 4.57
N LEU A 132 -6.01 -2.02 4.90
CA LEU A 132 -5.10 -3.01 4.34
C LEU A 132 -5.71 -3.60 3.05
N GLU A 133 -5.33 -3.04 1.90
CA GLU A 133 -5.78 -3.56 0.59
C GLU A 133 -4.99 -4.81 0.20
N LEU A 134 -5.60 -5.97 0.43
CA LEU A 134 -5.14 -7.24 -0.13
C LEU A 134 -6.15 -7.77 -1.15
N SER A 135 -5.64 -8.52 -2.12
CA SER A 135 -6.48 -9.30 -3.01
C SER A 135 -6.98 -10.55 -2.30
N ASP A 136 -8.14 -11.07 -2.69
CA ASP A 136 -8.72 -12.29 -2.11
C ASP A 136 -7.72 -13.45 -2.15
N SER A 137 -6.98 -13.60 -3.27
CA SER A 137 -5.95 -14.65 -3.39
C SER A 137 -4.80 -14.48 -2.40
N THR A 138 -4.45 -13.25 -2.06
CA THR A 138 -3.44 -12.95 -1.03
C THR A 138 -3.98 -13.25 0.36
N VAL A 139 -5.23 -12.89 0.66
CA VAL A 139 -5.89 -13.19 1.94
C VAL A 139 -5.96 -14.70 2.15
N GLU A 140 -6.36 -15.48 1.14
CA GLU A 140 -6.37 -16.95 1.22
C GLU A 140 -4.97 -17.53 1.45
N THR A 141 -3.95 -16.93 0.83
CA THR A 141 -2.55 -17.32 1.09
C THR A 141 -2.15 -17.03 2.54
N LEU A 142 -2.58 -15.90 3.11
CA LEU A 142 -2.35 -15.59 4.53
C LEU A 142 -3.09 -16.54 5.47
N LYS A 143 -4.32 -16.95 5.15
CA LYS A 143 -5.07 -17.95 5.93
C LYS A 143 -4.35 -19.31 5.96
N GLU A 144 -3.78 -19.73 4.83
CA GLU A 144 -2.97 -20.95 4.79
C GLU A 144 -1.65 -20.78 5.57
N ALA A 145 -1.00 -19.63 5.47
CA ALA A 145 0.20 -19.33 6.25
C ALA A 145 -0.08 -19.36 7.77
N TYR A 146 -1.18 -18.72 8.21
CA TYR A 146 -1.68 -18.76 9.58
C TYR A 146 -1.83 -20.21 10.07
N LYS A 147 -2.50 -21.04 9.28
CA LYS A 147 -2.70 -22.46 9.60
C LYS A 147 -1.39 -23.22 9.77
N GLN A 148 -0.44 -23.04 8.86
CA GLN A 148 0.86 -23.73 8.93
C GLN A 148 1.67 -23.30 10.15
N ILE A 149 1.69 -22.00 10.45
CA ILE A 149 2.43 -21.43 11.58
C ILE A 149 1.81 -21.89 12.90
N ARG A 150 0.48 -21.92 13.00
CA ARG A 150 -0.22 -22.41 14.19
C ARG A 150 0.03 -23.90 14.44
N ILE A 151 0.07 -24.71 13.38
CA ILE A 151 0.50 -26.11 13.48
C ILE A 151 1.95 -26.18 14.00
N ALA A 152 2.86 -25.40 13.42
CA ALA A 152 4.26 -25.37 13.84
C ALA A 152 4.42 -24.97 15.32
N GLU A 153 3.64 -24.00 15.80
CA GLU A 153 3.64 -23.57 17.21
C GLU A 153 3.21 -24.70 18.16
N ILE A 154 2.14 -25.44 17.81
CA ILE A 154 1.67 -26.60 18.59
C ILE A 154 2.78 -27.65 18.66
N TYR A 155 3.39 -27.99 17.53
CA TYR A 155 4.50 -28.95 17.49
C TYR A 155 5.71 -28.46 18.30
N ALA A 156 6.12 -27.21 18.14
CA ALA A 156 7.25 -26.62 18.86
C ALA A 156 7.02 -26.66 20.37
N THR A 157 5.84 -26.23 20.83
CA THR A 157 5.46 -26.26 22.26
C THR A 157 5.48 -27.67 22.83
N ARG A 158 4.99 -28.66 22.06
CA ARG A 158 4.93 -30.06 22.53
C ARG A 158 6.31 -30.70 22.57
N VAL A 159 7.16 -30.43 21.58
CA VAL A 159 8.56 -30.88 21.59
C VAL A 159 9.32 -30.22 22.74
N ASP A 160 9.13 -28.93 22.97
CA ASP A 160 9.77 -28.20 24.07
C ASP A 160 9.52 -28.88 25.43
N ARG A 161 8.24 -29.16 25.73
CA ARG A 161 7.82 -29.81 26.97
C ARG A 161 8.38 -31.23 27.10
N MET A 162 8.36 -32.00 26.01
CA MET A 162 8.90 -33.35 26.01
C MET A 162 10.39 -33.35 26.31
N MET A 163 11.14 -32.49 25.62
CA MET A 163 12.60 -32.42 25.77
C MET A 163 13.04 -31.76 27.08
N SER A 164 12.17 -30.95 27.70
CA SER A 164 12.36 -30.41 29.06
C SER A 164 12.00 -31.40 30.17
N GLY A 165 11.39 -32.55 29.83
CA GLY A 165 10.97 -33.58 30.77
C GLY A 165 9.60 -33.34 31.43
N ASP A 166 8.82 -32.36 30.95
CA ASP A 166 7.46 -32.07 31.42
C ASP A 166 6.41 -33.02 30.81
N ASP A 167 6.66 -33.49 29.58
CA ASP A 167 5.87 -34.51 28.89
C ASP A 167 6.70 -35.81 28.72
N GLY A 168 6.11 -36.97 29.02
CA GLY A 168 6.62 -38.27 28.55
C GLY A 168 6.13 -38.58 27.13
N GLU A 169 6.70 -39.62 26.48
CA GLU A 169 6.37 -39.98 25.09
C GLU A 169 4.88 -40.20 24.84
N ASP A 170 4.20 -40.97 25.69
CA ASP A 170 2.75 -41.23 25.57
C ASP A 170 1.94 -39.93 25.68
N THR A 171 2.24 -39.12 26.71
CA THR A 171 1.57 -37.83 26.94
C THR A 171 1.84 -36.81 25.84
N PHE A 172 3.03 -36.85 25.22
CA PHE A 172 3.36 -36.02 24.06
C PHE A 172 2.44 -36.36 22.89
N HIS A 173 2.30 -37.65 22.55
CA HIS A 173 1.44 -38.08 21.45
C HIS A 173 -0.04 -37.80 21.70
N GLU A 174 -0.55 -38.07 22.90
CA GLU A 174 -1.94 -37.80 23.26
C GLU A 174 -2.27 -36.31 23.16
N ARG A 175 -1.48 -35.46 23.82
CA ARG A 175 -1.74 -34.01 23.87
C ARG A 175 -1.55 -33.32 22.53
N LEU A 176 -0.55 -33.73 21.74
CA LEU A 176 -0.34 -33.22 20.39
C LEU A 176 -1.57 -33.50 19.51
N LYS A 177 -2.10 -34.73 19.57
CA LYS A 177 -3.30 -35.10 18.81
C LYS A 177 -4.51 -34.27 19.23
N ASP A 178 -4.74 -34.15 20.54
CA ASP A 178 -5.88 -33.42 21.09
C ASP A 178 -5.85 -31.92 20.70
N GLU A 179 -4.67 -31.29 20.74
CA GLU A 179 -4.51 -29.89 20.35
C GLU A 179 -4.69 -29.66 18.85
N LEU A 180 -4.16 -30.54 18.01
CA LEU A 180 -4.38 -30.48 16.56
C LEU A 180 -5.86 -30.65 16.21
N GLU A 181 -6.57 -31.56 16.87
CA GLU A 181 -8.01 -31.75 16.66
C GLU A 181 -8.82 -30.54 17.14
N THR A 182 -8.41 -29.95 18.27
CA THR A 182 -9.01 -28.72 18.80
C THR A 182 -8.84 -27.56 17.81
N PHE A 183 -7.62 -27.37 17.30
CA PHE A 183 -7.34 -26.35 16.30
C PHE A 183 -8.12 -26.55 14.99
N GLU A 184 -8.25 -27.80 14.52
CA GLU A 184 -9.05 -28.09 13.33
C GLU A 184 -10.55 -27.72 13.53
N LYS A 185 -11.09 -27.94 14.74
CA LYS A 185 -12.46 -27.52 15.08
C LYS A 185 -12.58 -26.00 15.11
N GLU A 186 -11.61 -25.30 15.70
CA GLU A 186 -11.56 -23.83 15.72
C GLU A 186 -11.55 -23.23 14.31
N LEU A 187 -10.70 -23.74 13.42
CA LEU A 187 -10.65 -23.32 12.02
C LEU A 187 -11.98 -23.53 11.30
N LYS A 188 -12.62 -24.70 11.48
CA LYS A 188 -13.94 -24.98 10.89
C LYS A 188 -15.00 -24.01 11.40
N THR A 189 -14.95 -23.64 12.67
CA THR A 189 -15.88 -22.64 13.23
C THR A 189 -15.61 -21.24 12.67
N LYS A 190 -14.36 -20.77 12.64
CA LYS A 190 -13.98 -19.44 12.12
C LYS A 190 -14.42 -19.27 10.67
N ASN A 191 -14.08 -20.24 9.80
CA ASN A 191 -14.48 -20.23 8.39
C ASN A 191 -16.00 -20.18 8.22
N ARG A 192 -16.77 -20.83 9.10
CA ARG A 192 -18.24 -20.78 9.03
C ARG A 192 -18.79 -19.41 9.42
N THR A 193 -18.19 -18.74 10.40
CA THR A 193 -18.58 -17.36 10.77
C THR A 193 -18.27 -16.39 9.64
N GLU A 194 -17.08 -16.46 9.05
CA GLU A 194 -16.71 -15.61 7.89
C GLU A 194 -17.70 -15.73 6.73
N LEU A 195 -18.18 -16.94 6.44
CA LEU A 195 -19.15 -17.18 5.35
C LEU A 195 -20.57 -16.66 5.63
N ASN A 196 -20.97 -16.44 6.89
CA ASN A 196 -22.30 -15.93 7.20
C ASN A 196 -22.34 -14.40 7.27
N ASP A 197 -21.19 -13.75 7.43
CA ASP A 197 -21.08 -12.29 7.45
C ASP A 197 -21.09 -11.67 6.03
N ASP A 198 -21.07 -12.51 4.99
CA ASP A 198 -21.18 -12.12 3.57
C ASP A 198 -22.65 -12.08 3.04
N GLU A 199 -23.67 -12.38 3.86
CA GLU A 199 -25.09 -12.48 3.45
C GLU A 199 -26.01 -11.29 3.80
N ASP A 200 -25.52 -10.19 4.40
CA ASP A 200 -26.35 -9.02 4.79
C ASP A 200 -26.16 -7.76 3.93
#